data_AF-A0A7K3PJQ5-F1
#
_entry.id   AF-A0A7K3PJQ5-F1
#
_cell.length_a   1.000
_cell.length_b   1.000
_cell.length_c   1.000
_cell.angle_alpha   90.00
_cell.angle_beta   90.00
_cell.angle_gamma   90.00
#
_symmetry.space_group_name_H-M   'P 1'
#
loop_
_entity.id
_entity.type
_entity.pdbx_description
1 polymer ?
#
loop_
_entity_poly.entity_id
_entity_poly.type
_entity_poly.pdbx_seq_one_letter_code
_entity_poly.pdbx_strand_id
1 'polypeptide(L)' 'MLRGTYGEQTGRRLFAAAADLTRLAGWTSYDIAAHGLAQRYFVQALRLSQAAADRAYGSYVLVTMSRQAVYLGHGREAVQ' A
#
# COMPACT_ATOMS: atom_id res chain seq x y z
N MET A 1 -2.05 -15.61 -1.29
CA MET A 1 -3.36 -15.42 -0.64
C MET A 1 -3.35 -16.22 0.66
N LEU A 2 -3.88 -15.66 1.75
CA LEU A 2 -3.96 -16.34 3.04
C LEU A 2 -4.75 -17.64 2.88
N ARG A 3 -4.16 -18.80 3.20
CA ARG A 3 -4.85 -20.09 3.20
C ARG A 3 -5.36 -20.35 4.62
N GLY A 4 -6.67 -20.31 4.80
CA GLY A 4 -7.35 -20.62 6.06
C GLY A 4 -8.84 -20.82 5.82
N THR A 5 -9.50 -21.60 6.68
CA THR A 5 -10.95 -21.79 6.65
C THR A 5 -11.61 -20.64 7.39
N TYR A 6 -12.15 -19.67 6.65
CA TYR A 6 -12.92 -18.56 7.19
C TYR A 6 -14.07 -18.19 6.27
N GLY A 7 -15.16 -17.65 6.84
CA GLY A 7 -16.26 -17.11 6.07
C GLY A 7 -15.87 -15.84 5.30
N GLU A 8 -16.61 -15.52 4.24
CA GLU A 8 -16.34 -14.39 3.34
C GLU A 8 -16.15 -13.05 4.08
N GLN A 9 -16.99 -12.77 5.08
CA GLN A 9 -16.90 -11.56 5.90
C GLN A 9 -15.58 -11.48 6.66
N THR A 10 -15.16 -12.57 7.29
CA THR A 10 -13.88 -12.66 8.01
C THR A 10 -12.72 -12.54 7.04
N GLY A 11 -12.81 -13.16 5.87
CA GLY A 11 -11.82 -13.04 4.80
C GLY A 11 -11.59 -11.60 4.36
N ARG A 12 -12.66 -10.85 4.10
CA ARG A 12 -12.56 -9.42 3.75
C ARG A 12 -11.88 -8.60 4.85
N ARG A 13 -12.24 -8.82 6.12
CA ARG A 13 -11.61 -8.13 7.26
C ARG A 13 -10.13 -8.44 7.38
N LEU A 14 -9.73 -9.69 7.17
CA LEU A 14 -8.32 -10.10 7.16
C LEU A 14 -7.55 -9.43 6.02
N PHE A 15 -8.11 -9.39 4.81
CA PHE A 15 -7.50 -8.68 3.68
C PHE A 15 -7.38 -7.18 3.93
N ALA A 16 -8.39 -6.54 4.54
CA ALA A 16 -8.34 -5.13 4.92
C ALA A 16 -7.24 -4.86 5.96
N ALA A 17 -7.15 -5.67 7.01
CA ALA A 17 -6.11 -5.54 8.02
C ALA A 17 -4.70 -5.76 7.42
N ALA A 18 -4.55 -6.75 6.54
CA ALA A 18 -3.30 -6.98 5.84
C ALA A 18 -2.92 -5.82 4.90
N ALA A 19 -3.91 -5.21 4.23
CA ALA A 19 -3.70 -4.04 3.39
C ALA A 19 -3.21 -2.83 4.21
N ASP A 20 -3.71 -2.66 5.43
CA ASP A 20 -3.27 -1.59 6.34
C ASP A 20 -1.84 -1.78 6.85
N LEU A 21 -1.53 -2.97 7.36
CA LEU A 21 -0.18 -3.30 7.79
C LEU A 21 0.85 -3.20 6.66
N THR A 22 0.48 -3.64 5.45
CA THR A 22 1.37 -3.57 4.28
C THR A 22 1.59 -2.12 3.84
N ARG A 23 0.56 -1.27 3.90
CA ARG A 23 0.72 0.16 3.63
C ARG A 23 1.62 0.83 4.68
N LEU A 24 1.47 0.48 5.95
CA LEU A 24 2.34 0.97 7.01
C LEU A 24 3.81 0.59 6.75
N ALA A 25 4.09 -0.65 6.34
CA ALA A 25 5.42 -1.08 5.93
C ALA A 25 5.95 -0.32 4.70
N GLY A 26 5.05 0.07 3.78
CA GLY A 26 5.38 0.96 2.67
C GLY A 26 5.84 2.34 3.14
N TRP A 27 5.15 2.92 4.13
CA TRP A 27 5.53 4.19 4.73
C TRP A 27 6.86 4.11 5.48
N THR A 28 7.06 3.11 6.34
CA THR A 28 8.34 2.97 7.06
C THR A 28 9.52 2.74 6.11
N SER A 29 9.30 2.02 5.01
CA SER A 29 10.32 1.87 3.95
C SER A 29 10.61 3.18 3.22
N TYR A 30 9.58 4.01 3.01
CA TYR A 30 9.74 5.32 2.41
C TYR A 30 10.54 6.27 3.31
N ASP A 31 10.27 6.25 4.62
CA ASP A 31 10.93 7.11 5.61
C ASP A 31 12.44 6.84 5.72
N ILE A 32 12.87 5.61 5.46
CA ILE A 32 14.30 5.22 5.41
C ILE A 32 14.92 5.35 3.99
N ALA A 33 14.26 6.05 3.08
CA ALA A 33 14.66 6.23 1.67
C ALA A 33 14.76 4.93 0.84
N ALA A 34 14.18 3.82 1.30
CA ALA A 34 14.07 2.58 0.54
C ALA A 34 12.89 2.62 -0.46
N HIS A 35 12.88 3.60 -1.35
CA HIS A 35 11.73 3.94 -2.19
C HIS A 35 11.25 2.81 -3.12
N GLY A 36 12.17 1.99 -3.64
CA GLY A 36 11.79 0.82 -4.44
C GLY A 36 11.06 -0.26 -3.62
N LEU A 37 11.44 -0.44 -2.35
CA LEU A 37 10.75 -1.35 -1.44
C LEU A 37 9.39 -0.78 -1.03
N ALA A 38 9.34 0.52 -0.73
CA ALA A 38 8.10 1.23 -0.44
C ALA A 38 7.06 1.06 -1.57
N GLN A 39 7.45 1.27 -2.83
CA GLN A 39 6.56 1.09 -3.98
C GLN A 39 6.01 -0.34 -4.08
N ARG A 40 6.84 -1.37 -3.83
CA ARG A 40 6.40 -2.77 -3.83
C ARG A 40 5.36 -3.03 -2.74
N TYR A 41 5.55 -2.47 -1.55
CA TYR A 41 4.57 -2.60 -0.47
C TYR A 41 3.26 -1.87 -0.80
N PHE A 42 3.28 -0.67 -1.37
CA PHE A 42 2.03 0.00 -1.76
C PHE A 42 1.26 -0.76 -2.85
N VAL A 43 1.94 -1.35 -3.83
CA VAL A 43 1.31 -2.23 -4.82
C VAL A 43 0.68 -3.47 -4.17
N GLN A 44 1.34 -4.06 -3.17
CA GLN A 44 0.78 -5.17 -2.41
C GLN A 44 -0.45 -4.75 -1.59
N ALA A 45 -0.40 -3.61 -0.90
CA ALA A 45 -1.52 -3.05 -0.16
C ALA A 45 -2.75 -2.81 -1.06
N LEU A 46 -2.54 -2.30 -2.28
CA LEU A 46 -3.61 -2.11 -3.27
C LEU A 46 -4.26 -3.42 -3.69
N ARG A 47 -3.47 -4.48 -3.92
CA ARG A 47 -4.02 -5.81 -4.26
C ARG A 47 -4.81 -6.41 -3.10
N LEU A 48 -4.37 -6.19 -1.86
CA LEU A 48 -5.07 -6.65 -0.67
C LEU A 48 -6.38 -5.88 -0.46
N SER A 49 -6.42 -4.57 -0.74
CA SER A 49 -7.66 -3.79 -0.66
C SER A 49 -8.69 -4.24 -1.71
N GLN A 50 -8.24 -4.61 -2.90
CA GLN A 50 -9.09 -5.21 -3.93
C GLN A 50 -9.67 -6.55 -3.46
N ALA A 51 -8.85 -7.40 -2.83
CA ALA A 51 -9.30 -8.67 -2.25
C ALA A 51 -10.27 -8.48 -1.06
N ALA A 52 -10.15 -7.37 -0.34
CA ALA A 52 -11.09 -6.97 0.71
C ALA A 52 -12.41 -6.38 0.18
N ALA A 53 -12.51 -6.13 -1.14
CA ALA A 53 -13.56 -5.33 -1.77
C ALA A 53 -13.66 -3.88 -1.22
N ASP A 54 -12.56 -3.36 -0.67
CA ASP A 54 -12.49 -2.01 -0.12
C ASP A 54 -11.95 -1.01 -1.15
N ARG A 55 -12.87 -0.45 -1.94
CA ARG A 55 -12.55 0.54 -2.96
C ARG A 55 -12.04 1.86 -2.37
N ALA A 56 -12.62 2.31 -1.26
CA ALA A 56 -12.24 3.58 -0.63
C ALA A 56 -10.78 3.52 -0.18
N TYR A 57 -10.39 2.41 0.46
CA TYR A 57 -9.01 2.19 0.87
C TYR A 57 -8.07 2.02 -0.33
N GLY A 58 -8.51 1.34 -1.40
CA GLY A 58 -7.73 1.26 -2.64
C GLY A 58 -7.45 2.63 -3.28
N SER A 59 -8.45 3.51 -3.33
CA SER A 59 -8.28 4.90 -3.80
C SER A 59 -7.29 5.68 -2.93
N TYR A 60 -7.35 5.51 -1.60
CA TYR A 60 -6.41 6.12 -0.68
C TYR A 60 -4.95 5.68 -0.92
N VAL A 61 -4.72 4.39 -1.19
CA VAL A 61 -3.39 3.87 -1.54
C VAL A 61 -2.89 4.47 -2.85
N LEU A 62 -3.75 4.58 -3.87
CA LEU A 62 -3.38 5.19 -5.16
C LEU A 62 -2.99 6.67 -5.02
N VAL A 63 -3.79 7.47 -4.29
CA VAL A 63 -3.47 8.88 -4.02
C VAL A 63 -2.12 9.02 -3.31
N THR A 64 -1.84 8.13 -2.36
CA THR A 64 -0.56 8.08 -1.65
C THR A 64 0.60 7.83 -2.61
N MET A 65 0.48 6.81 -3.47
CA MET A 65 1.50 6.48 -4.47
C MET A 65 1.73 7.64 -5.45
N SER A 66 0.66 8.30 -5.91
CA SER A 66 0.77 9.47 -6.80
C SER A 66 1.53 10.62 -6.14
N ARG A 67 1.23 10.92 -4.86
CA ARG A 67 1.94 11.97 -4.12
C ARG A 67 3.44 11.66 -3.99
N GLN A 68 3.78 10.40 -3.70
CA GLN A 68 5.19 9.99 -3.62
C GLN A 68 5.90 10.06 -4.97
N ALA A 69 5.25 9.64 -6.06
CA ALA A 69 5.83 9.74 -7.40
C ALA A 69 6.14 11.20 -7.77
N VAL A 70 5.23 12.12 -7.43
CA VAL A 70 5.45 13.56 -7.58
C VAL A 70 6.63 14.04 -6.72
N TYR A 71 6.71 13.61 -5.46
CA TYR A 71 7.82 14.00 -4.57
C TYR A 71 9.17 13.45 -5.03
N LEU A 72 9.23 12.21 -5.54
CA LEU A 72 10.45 11.61 -6.07
C LEU A 72 10.85 12.19 -7.44
N GLY A 73 9.88 12.64 -8.23
CA GLY A 73 10.08 13.38 -9.48
C GLY A 73 10.68 14.77 -9.25
N HIS A 74 10.17 15.51 -8.26
CA HIS A 74 10.72 16.80 -7.84
C HIS A 74 11.94 16.68 -6.91
N GLY A 75 12.13 15.52 -6.26
CA GLY A 75 13.25 15.27 -5.35
C GLY A 75 14.59 15.14 -6.07
N ARG A 76 14.60 14.77 -7.36
CA ARG A 76 15.81 14.82 -8.19
C ARG A 76 16.20 16.24 -8.61
N GLU A 77 15.26 17.17 -8.70
CA GLU A 77 15.53 18.58 -8.99
C GLU A 77 15.95 19.36 -7.73
N ALA A 78 15.54 18.91 -6.53
CA ALA A 78 15.84 19.60 -5.28
C ALA A 78 17.27 19.36 -4.70
N VAL A 79 18.08 18.49 -5.34
CA VAL A 79 19.44 18.15 -4.87
C VAL A 79 20.53 18.63 -5.86
N GLN A 80 20.18 19.48 -6.84
CA GLN A 80 21.16 20.13 -7.72
C GLN A 80 21.54 21.54 -7.26
#